data_AF-A0A535CEX8-F1
#
_entry.id   AF-A0A535CEX8-F1
#
_cell.length_a   1.000
_cell.length_b   1.000
_cell.length_c   1.000
_cell.angle_alpha   90.00
_cell.angle_beta   90.00
_cell.angle_gamma   90.00
#
_symmetry.space_group_name_H-M   'P 1'
#
loop_
_entity.id
_entity.type
_entity.pdbx_description
1 polymer ?
#
loop_
_entity_poly.entity_id
_entity_poly.type
_entity_poly.pdbx_seq_one_letter_code
_entity_poly.pdbx_strand_id
1 'polypeptide(L)' 'VVGNRGASEWTLTGTTTDGDHLEIRGCDLWTFRDGQIARKDSYWKIRAG' A
#
# COMPACT_ATOMS: atom_id res chain seq x y z
N VAL A 1 -8.31 11.13 5.52
CA VAL A 1 -7.61 12.27 4.89
C VAL A 1 -7.58 13.42 5.87
N VAL A 2 -6.45 14.11 6.02
CA VAL A 2 -6.28 15.30 6.86
C VAL A 2 -5.42 16.31 6.12
N GLY A 3 -5.96 17.51 5.87
CA GLY A 3 -5.29 18.51 5.04
C GLY A 3 -4.96 17.95 3.66
N ASN A 4 -3.71 18.09 3.24
CA ASN A 4 -3.21 17.54 1.98
C ASN A 4 -2.63 16.13 2.11
N ARG A 5 -2.83 15.43 3.23
CA ARG A 5 -2.33 14.06 3.47
C ARG A 5 -3.46 13.04 3.55
N GLY A 6 -3.20 11.84 3.03
CA GLY A 6 -4.11 10.70 3.13
C GLY A 6 -3.37 9.44 3.58
N ALA A 7 -4.13 8.47 4.07
CA ALA A 7 -3.66 7.11 4.31
C ALA A 7 -4.74 6.13 3.84
N SER A 8 -4.32 5.00 3.28
CA SER A 8 -5.19 3.87 2.97
C SER A 8 -4.52 2.57 3.39
N GLU A 9 -5.29 1.61 3.87
CA GLU A 9 -4.83 0.24 4.15
C GLU A 9 -5.22 -0.69 3.00
N TRP A 10 -4.43 -1.73 2.78
CA TRP A 10 -4.68 -2.71 1.74
C TRP A 10 -4.17 -4.11 2.13
N THR A 11 -4.71 -5.12 1.44
CA THR A 11 -4.25 -6.51 1.47
C THR A 11 -4.03 -6.99 0.05
N LEU A 12 -2.84 -7.54 -0.23
CA LEU A 12 -2.49 -8.22 -1.47
C LEU A 12 -2.51 -9.72 -1.23
N THR A 13 -3.28 -10.44 -2.04
CA THR A 13 -3.29 -11.90 -2.06
C THR A 13 -2.88 -12.39 -3.44
N GLY A 14 -2.23 -13.55 -3.50
CA GLY A 14 -1.84 -14.14 -4.77
C GLY A 14 -1.08 -15.46 -4.61
N THR A 15 -0.68 -16.00 -5.75
CA THR A 15 0.17 -17.17 -5.85
C THR A 15 1.35 -16.82 -6.74
N THR A 16 2.58 -17.08 -6.28
CA THR A 16 3.79 -16.85 -7.08
C THR A 16 3.84 -17.81 -8.27
N THR A 17 4.73 -17.55 -9.24
CA THR A 17 4.98 -18.49 -10.35
C THR A 17 5.52 -19.83 -9.86
N ASP A 18 6.14 -19.86 -8.68
CA ASP A 18 6.66 -21.07 -8.04
C ASP A 18 5.61 -21.81 -7.20
N GLY A 19 4.39 -21.26 -7.11
CA GLY A 19 3.24 -21.87 -6.42
C GLY A 19 3.03 -21.41 -4.98
N ASP A 20 3.86 -20.51 -4.45
CA ASP A 20 3.75 -20.05 -3.06
C ASP A 20 2.56 -19.11 -2.88
N HIS A 21 1.79 -19.30 -1.81
CA HIS A 21 0.69 -18.40 -1.46
C HIS A 21 1.20 -17.17 -0.72
N LEU A 22 0.73 -15.99 -1.16
CA LEU A 22 1.04 -14.71 -0.56
C LEU A 22 -0.22 -14.11 0.08
N GLU A 23 -0.11 -13.67 1.33
CA GLU A 23 -1.03 -12.72 1.97
C GLU A 23 -0.18 -11.61 2.60
N ILE A 24 -0.18 -10.44 1.97
CA ILE A 24 0.62 -9.29 2.40
C ILE A 24 -0.30 -8.15 2.75
N ARG A 25 -0.07 -7.51 3.89
CA ARG A 25 -0.77 -6.28 4.28
C ARG A 25 0.13 -5.08 4.08
N GLY A 26 -0.46 -3.92 3.91
CA GLY A 26 0.30 -2.69 3.87
C GLY A 26 -0.57 -1.46 3.95
N CYS A 27 0.06 -0.32 3.76
CA CYS A 27 -0.62 0.95 3.66
C CYS A 27 0.07 1.87 2.66
N ASP A 28 -0.69 2.81 2.12
CA ASP A 28 -0.17 3.89 1.30
C ASP A 28 -0.31 5.21 2.07
N LEU A 29 0.76 6.02 2.05
CA LEU A 29 0.74 7.41 2.50
C LEU A 29 0.66 8.33 1.28
N TRP A 30 -0.36 9.18 1.27
CA TRP A 30 -0.69 10.05 0.14
C TRP A 30 -0.38 11.51 0.47
N THR A 31 0.11 12.25 -0.52
CA THR A 31 0.07 13.72 -0.51
C THR A 31 -0.67 14.21 -1.74
N PHE A 32 -1.57 15.17 -1.54
CA PHE A 32 -2.38 15.79 -2.58
C PHE A 32 -1.92 17.22 -2.88
N ARG A 33 -2.04 17.65 -4.13
CA ARG A 33 -1.82 19.05 -4.56
C ARG A 33 -2.81 19.35 -5.67
N ASP A 34 -3.55 20.44 -5.55
CA ASP A 34 -4.55 20.88 -6.54
C ASP A 34 -5.56 19.79 -6.92
N GLY A 35 -6.03 19.04 -5.92
CA GLY A 35 -6.98 17.94 -6.09
C GLY A 35 -6.40 16.66 -6.71
N GLN A 36 -5.10 16.64 -7.03
CA GLN A 36 -4.42 15.50 -7.64
C GLN A 36 -3.48 14.81 -6.65
N ILE A 37 -3.13 13.55 -6.92
CA ILE A 37 -2.10 12.82 -6.16
C ILE A 37 -0.74 13.36 -6.58
N ALA A 38 -0.06 14.04 -5.66
CA ALA A 38 1.29 14.54 -5.86
C ALA A 38 2.37 13.52 -5.42
N ARG A 39 2.04 12.66 -4.45
CA ARG A 39 2.91 11.59 -3.95
C ARG A 39 2.11 10.43 -3.41
N LYS A 40 2.64 9.22 -3.63
CA LYS A 40 2.21 7.98 -2.98
C LYS A 40 3.45 7.20 -2.54
N ASP A 41 3.58 6.97 -1.24
CA ASP A 41 4.55 6.01 -0.71
C ASP A 41 3.79 4.76 -0.25
N SER A 42 4.19 3.60 -0.77
CA SER A 42 3.59 2.31 -0.38
C SER A 42 4.50 1.57 0.58
N TYR A 43 3.97 1.20 1.74
CA TYR A 43 4.67 0.44 2.77
C TYR A 43 4.07 -0.95 2.90
N TRP A 44 4.92 -1.94 2.71
CA TRP A 44 4.54 -3.35 2.74
C TRP A 44 4.91 -3.92 4.11
N LYS A 45 3.95 -4.52 4.79
CA LYS A 45 4.20 -5.33 5.99
C LYS A 45 4.55 -6.75 5.54
N ILE A 46 5.80 -6.92 5.12
CA ILE A 46 6.36 -8.23 4.80
C ILE A 46 6.66 -8.92 6.14
N ARG A 47 5.99 -10.03 6.41
CA ARG A 47 6.36 -10.91 7.52
C ARG A 47 7.38 -11.90 6.97
N ALA A 48 8.61 -11.86 7.49
CA ALA A 48 9.51 -12.99 7.30
C ALA A 48 8.90 -14.20 8.02
N GLY A 49 8.68 -15.28 7.28
CA GLY A 49 8.33 -16.58 7.84
C GLY A 49 9.53 -17.21 8.52
#